data_AF-A0AAV1CRZ3-F1
#
_entry.id   AF-A0AAV1CRZ3-F1
#
_cell.length_a   1.000
_cell.length_b   1.000
_cell.length_c   1.000
_cell.angle_alpha   90.00
_cell.angle_beta   90.00
_cell.angle_gamma   90.00
#
_symmetry.space_group_name_H-M   'P 1'
#
loop_
_entity.id
_entity.type
_entity.pdbx_description
1 polymer ?
#
loop_
_entity_poly.entity_id
_entity_poly.type
_entity_poly.pdbx_seq_one_letter_code
_entity_poly.pdbx_strand_id
1 'polypeptide(L)'
;MKNPGKTQKPMAMEEGECEIQAAFTLLRMRETPIDADTAEKLRIQRRKIEKERRARCLIRERGVVSDHLFKKKNNFDGGLLGRQEKDNVGFLGRQEIGVLPIPGNDNHRMNYNGGGVSVQLPRYPRTQTVAQRIGAFCSEPFEKVLTVSDLKPHLHKLALTREKVHEKLLPMLETGDGNVVEGIEVVTYDWLGNEFPMKFKAWNGKKIYVLTAGWNKLLVKHRNTMTVQDRVVIWMFREKSSKGKICFALDLLKKNRAGDYQWLNQNVVHKPPKIRIKKS
;
A
#
# COMPACT_ATOMS: atom_id res chain seq x y z
N MET A 1 -54.96 54.35 6.42
CA MET A 1 -53.57 54.42 5.90
C MET A 1 -52.84 53.17 6.37
N LYS A 2 -52.55 52.24 5.45
CA LYS A 2 -51.97 50.90 5.74
C LYS A 2 -50.49 50.88 5.32
N ASN A 3 -49.61 50.47 6.24
CA ASN A 3 -48.18 50.25 6.01
C ASN A 3 -47.93 48.91 5.27
N PRO A 4 -47.01 48.86 4.28
CA PRO A 4 -46.60 47.59 3.68
C PRO A 4 -45.48 46.92 4.50
N GLY A 5 -45.65 45.62 4.77
CA GLY A 5 -44.71 44.79 5.51
C GLY A 5 -43.41 44.52 4.76
N LYS A 6 -42.30 44.62 5.47
CA LYS A 6 -40.98 44.15 5.05
C LYS A 6 -40.80 42.69 5.46
N THR A 7 -40.56 41.82 4.48
CA THR A 7 -40.14 40.43 4.69
C THR A 7 -38.62 40.40 4.91
N GLN A 8 -38.18 40.02 6.11
CA GLN A 8 -36.76 39.75 6.40
C GLN A 8 -36.38 38.34 5.93
N LYS A 9 -35.31 38.25 5.12
CA LYS A 9 -34.62 36.99 4.78
C LYS A 9 -33.82 36.48 5.99
N PRO A 10 -33.73 35.15 6.22
CA PRO A 10 -32.79 34.61 7.20
C PRO A 10 -31.35 34.77 6.71
N MET A 11 -30.48 35.27 7.59
CA MET A 11 -29.04 35.39 7.39
C MET A 11 -28.40 34.00 7.34
N ALA A 12 -27.48 33.81 6.39
CA ALA A 12 -26.58 32.68 6.35
C ALA A 12 -25.69 32.71 7.61
N MET A 13 -25.69 31.63 8.38
CA MET A 13 -24.75 31.43 9.48
C MET A 13 -23.38 31.05 8.91
N GLU A 14 -22.35 31.76 9.36
CA GLU A 14 -20.95 31.55 9.00
C GLU A 14 -20.44 30.19 9.51
N GLU A 15 -19.63 29.52 8.69
CA GLU A 15 -19.10 28.16 8.89
C GLU A 15 -18.12 28.01 10.08
N GLY A 16 -17.98 29.03 10.93
CA GLY A 16 -17.04 29.06 12.06
C GLY A 16 -17.57 28.53 13.40
N GLU A 17 -18.89 28.34 13.55
CA GLU A 17 -19.48 27.96 14.85
C GLU A 17 -19.62 26.43 15.06
N CYS A 18 -19.41 25.63 14.02
CA CYS A 18 -19.58 24.17 14.10
C CYS A 18 -18.41 23.46 14.82
N GLU A 19 -17.18 23.98 14.71
CA GLU A 19 -16.01 23.38 15.36
C GLU A 19 -15.96 23.64 16.87
N ILE A 20 -16.47 24.79 17.32
CA ILE A 20 -16.51 25.15 18.75
C ILE A 20 -17.54 24.28 19.49
N GLN A 21 -18.69 23.98 18.88
CA GLN A 21 -19.68 23.07 19.46
C GLN A 21 -19.19 21.61 19.52
N ALA A 22 -18.42 21.16 18.52
CA ALA A 22 -17.81 19.82 18.54
C ALA A 22 -16.72 19.70 19.63
N ALA A 23 -15.89 20.73 19.81
CA ALA A 23 -14.87 20.78 20.86
C ALA A 23 -15.50 20.83 22.27
N PHE A 24 -16.57 21.61 22.45
CA PHE A 24 -17.31 21.64 23.73
C PHE A 24 -17.98 20.30 24.06
N THR A 25 -18.44 19.57 23.05
CA THR A 25 -19.03 18.23 23.22
C THR A 25 -17.98 17.20 23.65
N LEU A 26 -16.77 17.26 23.07
CA LEU A 26 -15.66 16.37 23.46
C LEU A 26 -15.08 16.70 24.84
N LEU A 27 -15.05 17.98 25.23
CA LEU A 27 -14.67 18.40 26.58
C LEU A 27 -15.70 17.96 27.64
N ARG A 28 -17.00 17.96 27.31
CA ARG A 28 -18.06 17.48 28.22
C ARG A 28 -18.02 15.97 28.48
N MET A 29 -17.44 15.18 27.57
CA MET A 29 -17.28 13.73 27.75
C MET A 29 -16.13 13.35 28.69
N ARG A 30 -15.30 14.30 29.15
CA ARG A 30 -14.19 14.03 30.09
C ARG A 30 -14.57 14.08 31.57
N GLU A 31 -15.81 14.49 31.91
CA GLU A 31 -16.20 14.71 33.31
C GLU A 31 -17.39 13.86 33.77
N THR A 32 -17.95 13.01 32.91
CA THR A 32 -18.97 12.06 33.36
C THR A 32 -18.28 10.76 33.79
N PRO A 33 -18.30 10.40 35.09
CA PRO A 33 -17.84 9.08 35.50
C PRO A 33 -18.71 8.05 34.78
N ILE A 34 -18.07 7.26 33.92
CA ILE A 34 -18.72 6.13 33.25
C ILE A 34 -19.21 5.21 34.37
N ASP A 35 -20.51 4.97 34.42
CA ASP A 35 -21.08 4.07 35.41
C ASP A 35 -20.45 2.67 35.26
N ALA A 36 -20.34 1.96 36.38
CA ALA A 36 -19.62 0.69 36.43
C ALA A 36 -20.22 -0.37 35.47
N ASP A 37 -21.53 -0.29 35.18
CA ASP A 37 -22.21 -1.21 34.26
C ASP A 37 -21.82 -0.94 32.80
N THR A 38 -21.75 0.33 32.40
CA THR A 38 -21.25 0.74 31.07
C THR A 38 -19.78 0.36 30.89
N ALA A 39 -18.94 0.55 31.91
CA ALA A 39 -17.53 0.16 31.88
C ALA A 39 -17.35 -1.36 31.70
N GLU A 40 -18.18 -2.17 32.38
CA GLU A 40 -18.12 -3.63 32.27
C GLU A 40 -18.62 -4.13 30.91
N LYS A 41 -19.67 -3.52 30.36
CA LYS A 41 -20.14 -3.79 28.98
C LYS A 41 -19.04 -3.55 27.95
N LEU A 42 -18.28 -2.45 28.08
CA LEU A 42 -17.14 -2.15 27.19
C LEU A 42 -15.99 -3.16 27.37
N ARG A 43 -15.71 -3.62 28.60
CA ARG A 43 -14.70 -4.68 28.84
C ARG A 43 -15.08 -5.99 28.19
N ILE A 44 -16.34 -6.41 28.30
CA ILE A 44 -16.86 -7.63 27.66
C ILE A 44 -16.76 -7.53 26.14
N GLN A 45 -17.16 -6.39 25.56
CA GLN A 45 -17.07 -6.16 24.12
C GLN A 45 -15.62 -6.21 23.62
N ARG A 46 -14.67 -5.62 24.36
CA ARG A 46 -13.24 -5.66 24.03
C ARG A 46 -12.69 -7.09 24.05
N ARG A 47 -13.06 -7.90 25.05
CA ARG A 47 -12.70 -9.33 25.12
C ARG A 47 -13.25 -10.13 23.93
N LYS A 48 -14.48 -9.84 23.48
CA LYS A 48 -15.08 -10.48 22.31
C LYS A 48 -14.31 -10.14 21.03
N ILE A 49 -14.00 -8.86 20.81
CA ILE A 49 -13.22 -8.40 19.65
C ILE A 49 -11.82 -9.04 19.64
N GLU A 50 -11.17 -9.16 20.80
CA GLU A 50 -9.84 -9.75 20.89
C GLU A 50 -9.87 -11.26 20.62
N LYS A 51 -10.86 -11.99 21.13
CA LYS A 51 -11.08 -13.41 20.79
C LYS A 51 -11.28 -13.62 19.29
N GLU A 52 -12.10 -12.78 18.63
CA GLU A 52 -12.29 -12.85 17.18
C GLU A 52 -11.01 -12.53 16.39
N ARG A 53 -10.20 -11.57 16.86
CA ARG A 53 -8.90 -11.26 16.23
C ARG A 53 -7.93 -12.43 16.35
N ARG A 54 -7.86 -13.08 17.52
CA ARG A 54 -7.03 -14.28 17.72
C ARG A 54 -7.50 -15.46 16.86
N ALA A 55 -8.81 -15.71 16.78
CA ALA A 55 -9.36 -16.76 15.92
C ALA A 55 -9.02 -16.53 14.43
N ARG A 56 -9.12 -15.28 13.94
CA ARG A 56 -8.71 -14.91 12.57
C ARG A 56 -7.21 -15.07 12.33
N CYS A 57 -6.38 -14.88 13.36
CA CYS A 57 -4.94 -15.10 13.28
C CYS A 57 -4.60 -16.60 13.14
N LEU A 58 -5.23 -17.46 13.95
CA LEU A 58 -5.02 -18.92 13.93
C LEU A 58 -5.49 -19.59 12.63
N ILE A 59 -6.58 -19.09 12.03
CA ILE A 59 -7.04 -19.57 10.71
C ILE A 59 -6.03 -19.22 9.61
N ARG A 60 -5.32 -18.09 9.75
CA ARG A 60 -4.28 -17.67 8.80
C ARG A 60 -3.00 -18.49 8.90
N GLU A 61 -2.65 -18.98 10.09
CA GLU A 61 -1.49 -19.87 10.29
C GLU A 61 -1.77 -21.31 9.84
N ARG A 62 -3.00 -21.81 10.00
CA ARG A 62 -3.37 -23.16 9.53
C ARG A 62 -3.73 -23.24 8.05
N GLY A 63 -4.03 -22.10 7.40
CA GLY A 63 -4.39 -22.03 5.97
C GLY A 63 -3.23 -22.12 4.99
N VAL A 64 -1.97 -22.22 5.44
CA VAL A 64 -0.78 -22.25 4.56
C VAL A 64 -0.32 -23.68 4.24
N VAL A 65 -0.96 -24.73 4.78
CA VAL A 65 -0.52 -26.13 4.58
C VAL A 65 -1.56 -27.01 3.85
N SER A 66 -2.70 -26.50 3.38
CA SER A 66 -3.77 -27.37 2.85
C SER A 66 -4.38 -26.99 1.50
N ASP A 67 -3.61 -26.39 0.58
CA ASP A 67 -4.05 -26.19 -0.81
C ASP A 67 -3.50 -27.27 -1.79
N HIS A 68 -2.96 -28.37 -1.28
CA HIS A 68 -2.51 -29.52 -2.10
C HIS A 68 -3.29 -30.81 -1.92
N LEU A 69 -4.39 -30.83 -1.15
CA LEU A 69 -5.20 -32.05 -0.97
C LEU A 69 -6.69 -31.96 -1.34
N PHE A 70 -7.16 -30.87 -1.95
CA PHE A 70 -8.57 -30.75 -2.36
C PHE A 70 -8.80 -30.84 -3.88
N LYS A 71 -7.99 -31.64 -4.56
CA LYS A 71 -8.17 -32.01 -5.98
C LYS A 71 -8.04 -33.52 -6.21
N LYS A 72 -8.75 -34.33 -5.40
CA LYS A 72 -9.06 -35.72 -5.75
C LYS A 72 -10.16 -36.26 -4.83
N LYS A 73 -11.41 -36.03 -5.19
CA LYS A 73 -12.57 -36.87 -4.81
C LYS A 73 -13.82 -36.36 -5.55
N ASN A 74 -13.91 -36.77 -6.81
CA ASN A 74 -15.18 -37.04 -7.48
C ASN A 74 -14.93 -38.36 -8.21
N ASN A 75 -15.34 -39.45 -7.57
CA ASN A 75 -15.78 -40.69 -8.20
C ASN A 75 -16.42 -41.50 -7.06
N PHE A 76 -17.74 -41.44 -7.06
CA PHE A 76 -18.62 -42.31 -6.31
C PHE A 76 -18.85 -43.52 -7.20
N ASP A 77 -18.51 -44.72 -6.72
CA ASP A 77 -19.33 -45.93 -6.92
C ASP A 77 -18.75 -47.12 -6.15
N GLY A 78 -19.63 -47.75 -5.37
CA GLY A 78 -19.68 -49.20 -5.10
C GLY A 78 -18.62 -49.82 -4.19
N GLY A 79 -19.06 -50.51 -3.13
CA GLY A 79 -18.24 -51.57 -2.54
C GLY A 79 -18.49 -51.89 -1.06
N LEU A 80 -19.29 -52.92 -0.85
CA LEU A 80 -19.63 -53.63 0.39
C LEU A 80 -18.42 -54.22 1.17
N LEU A 81 -18.65 -54.53 2.47
CA LEU A 81 -17.90 -55.42 3.39
C LEU A 81 -16.55 -54.85 3.88
N GLY A 82 -16.22 -54.76 5.17
CA GLY A 82 -16.58 -55.53 6.36
C GLY A 82 -15.36 -56.31 6.85
N ARG A 83 -14.64 -55.86 7.90
CA ARG A 83 -13.98 -56.73 8.91
C ARG A 83 -13.18 -55.96 9.97
N GLN A 84 -13.13 -56.65 11.12
CA GLN A 84 -12.54 -56.36 12.42
C GLN A 84 -11.01 -56.49 12.48
N GLU A 85 -10.50 -55.87 13.57
CA GLU A 85 -9.50 -56.39 14.53
C GLU A 85 -7.97 -56.12 14.39
N LYS A 86 -7.44 -55.68 15.55
CA LYS A 86 -6.20 -56.09 16.26
C LYS A 86 -4.88 -55.34 16.01
N ASP A 87 -4.56 -54.50 17.00
CA ASP A 87 -3.42 -54.58 17.95
C ASP A 87 -2.09 -55.21 17.49
N ASN A 88 -0.99 -54.44 17.58
CA ASN A 88 0.20 -54.73 18.40
C ASN A 88 1.26 -53.62 18.19
N VAL A 89 1.63 -52.82 19.19
CA VAL A 89 2.65 -52.97 20.27
C VAL A 89 4.10 -53.24 19.80
N GLY A 90 5.01 -52.35 20.24
CA GLY A 90 6.46 -52.55 20.37
C GLY A 90 7.29 -51.50 19.59
N PHE A 91 8.39 -50.91 20.08
CA PHE A 91 9.17 -51.07 21.31
C PHE A 91 10.33 -50.03 21.26
N LEU A 92 10.82 -49.59 22.43
CA LEU A 92 12.09 -48.88 22.81
C LEU A 92 12.90 -48.12 21.72
N GLY A 93 13.33 -46.87 21.90
CA GLY A 93 13.93 -46.26 23.09
C GLY A 93 15.42 -45.98 22.83
N ARG A 94 15.82 -44.71 22.67
CA ARG A 94 17.21 -44.25 22.92
C ARG A 94 17.26 -42.74 23.13
N GLN A 95 17.67 -42.34 24.33
CA GLN A 95 18.21 -41.01 24.65
C GLN A 95 19.64 -40.94 24.11
N GLU A 96 19.98 -39.85 23.41
CA GLU A 96 21.35 -39.32 23.40
C GLU A 96 21.30 -37.81 23.62
N ILE A 97 22.04 -37.36 24.65
CA ILE A 97 22.29 -35.98 25.03
C ILE A 97 23.59 -35.55 24.35
N GLY A 98 23.60 -34.34 23.79
CA GLY A 98 24.79 -33.51 23.61
C GLY A 98 25.42 -33.56 22.22
N VAL A 99 25.22 -32.51 21.42
CA VAL A 99 26.19 -31.41 21.18
C VAL A 99 25.46 -30.35 20.33
N LEU A 100 25.53 -29.08 20.74
CA LEU A 100 25.02 -27.93 19.99
C LEU A 100 25.84 -27.73 18.70
N PRO A 101 25.24 -27.71 17.50
CA PRO A 101 25.91 -27.17 16.33
C PRO A 101 25.77 -25.65 16.33
N ILE A 102 26.94 -25.01 16.30
CA ILE A 102 27.17 -23.60 15.98
C ILE A 102 26.35 -23.23 14.73
N PRO A 103 25.69 -22.06 14.64
CA PRO A 103 24.93 -21.66 13.46
C PRO A 103 25.88 -21.49 12.27
N GLY A 104 25.95 -22.53 11.47
CA GLY A 104 26.52 -22.53 10.12
C GLY A 104 25.68 -21.64 9.23
N ASN A 105 26.38 -20.80 8.49
CA ASN A 105 25.86 -19.86 7.51
C ASN A 105 25.29 -20.61 6.31
N ASP A 106 24.05 -21.11 6.43
CA ASP A 106 23.34 -21.78 5.34
C ASP A 106 22.75 -20.75 4.38
N ASN A 107 23.66 -20.23 3.54
CA ASN A 107 23.31 -19.67 2.24
C ASN A 107 22.72 -20.78 1.35
N HIS A 108 21.42 -21.05 1.50
CA HIS A 108 20.66 -21.69 0.42
C HIS A 108 20.47 -20.69 -0.73
N ARG A 109 21.57 -20.58 -1.47
CA ARG A 109 21.75 -20.01 -2.78
C ARG A 109 20.83 -20.75 -3.77
N MET A 110 19.63 -20.23 -3.98
CA MET A 110 18.92 -20.47 -5.24
C MET A 110 19.70 -19.74 -6.34
N ASN A 111 20.66 -20.46 -6.90
CA ASN A 111 21.56 -20.01 -7.96
C ASN A 111 20.79 -19.94 -9.27
N TYR A 112 20.00 -18.88 -9.48
CA TYR A 112 19.69 -18.44 -10.83
C TYR A 112 20.94 -17.78 -11.40
N ASN A 113 21.77 -18.58 -12.08
CA ASN A 113 22.84 -18.09 -12.94
C ASN A 113 22.22 -17.31 -14.12
N GLY A 114 21.89 -16.06 -13.86
CA GLY A 114 21.56 -15.01 -14.81
C GLY A 114 22.03 -13.72 -14.20
N GLY A 115 23.35 -13.50 -14.23
CA GLY A 115 24.07 -12.43 -13.54
C GLY A 115 23.76 -11.04 -14.09
N GLY A 116 22.53 -10.57 -13.88
CA GLY A 116 22.21 -9.15 -13.94
C GLY A 116 22.64 -8.49 -12.63
N VAL A 117 23.44 -7.44 -12.72
CA VAL A 117 23.81 -6.61 -11.57
C VAL A 117 22.51 -6.03 -10.98
N SER A 118 22.14 -6.44 -9.77
CA SER A 118 20.98 -5.88 -9.08
C SER A 118 21.28 -4.43 -8.71
N VAL A 119 20.55 -3.49 -9.32
CA VAL A 119 20.67 -2.06 -8.97
C VAL A 119 20.26 -1.89 -7.52
N GLN A 120 21.18 -1.44 -6.66
CA GLN A 120 20.83 -1.06 -5.30
C GLN A 120 19.97 0.22 -5.33
N LEU A 121 18.82 0.17 -4.67
CA LEU A 121 17.89 1.29 -4.62
C LEU A 121 18.30 2.28 -3.52
N PRO A 122 18.41 3.59 -3.82
CA PRO A 122 18.79 4.57 -2.82
C PRO A 122 17.68 4.77 -1.79
N ARG A 123 18.07 5.04 -0.54
CA ARG A 123 17.13 5.28 0.57
C ARG A 123 16.15 6.42 0.29
N TYR A 124 16.60 7.43 -0.45
CA TYR A 124 15.82 8.61 -0.80
C TYR A 124 15.73 8.78 -2.33
N PRO A 125 14.67 9.43 -2.85
CA PRO A 125 14.56 9.81 -4.25
C PRO A 125 15.79 10.62 -4.71
N ARG A 126 16.28 10.35 -5.92
CA ARG A 126 17.48 11.00 -6.46
C ARG A 126 17.27 12.47 -6.82
N THR A 127 16.02 12.89 -7.00
CA THR A 127 15.69 14.27 -7.34
C THR A 127 15.90 15.18 -6.13
N GLN A 128 16.89 16.05 -6.19
CA GLN A 128 17.29 16.90 -5.05
C GLN A 128 16.15 17.76 -4.50
N THR A 129 15.30 18.31 -5.38
CA THR A 129 14.13 19.12 -4.99
C THR A 129 13.11 18.32 -4.18
N VAL A 130 12.97 17.02 -4.48
CA VAL A 130 12.10 16.10 -3.72
C VAL A 130 12.77 15.72 -2.41
N ALA A 131 14.05 15.38 -2.43
CA ALA A 131 14.81 15.01 -1.24
C ALA A 131 14.77 16.09 -0.15
N GLN A 132 14.81 17.37 -0.52
CA GLN A 132 14.71 18.51 0.41
C GLN A 132 13.33 18.67 1.07
N ARG A 133 12.28 18.07 0.48
CA ARG A 133 10.91 18.11 1.02
C ARG A 133 10.60 16.98 1.98
N ILE A 134 11.43 15.94 2.01
CA ILE A 134 11.21 14.76 2.85
C ILE A 134 11.36 15.19 4.32
N GLY A 135 10.33 14.90 5.11
CA GLY A 135 10.32 15.06 6.55
C GLY A 135 11.09 13.95 7.25
N ALA A 136 10.73 13.67 8.51
CA ALA A 136 11.41 12.64 9.30
C ALA A 136 11.20 11.20 8.76
N PHE A 137 10.12 10.96 8.00
CA PHE A 137 9.71 9.61 7.59
C PHE A 137 9.66 9.45 6.06
N CYS A 138 10.37 8.43 5.58
CA CYS A 138 10.40 7.97 4.19
C CYS A 138 10.33 6.44 4.17
N SER A 139 9.55 5.86 3.26
CA SER A 139 9.47 4.43 3.07
C SER A 139 10.78 3.89 2.53
N GLU A 140 11.02 2.60 2.69
CA GLU A 140 11.98 1.95 1.80
C GLU A 140 11.46 2.00 0.36
N PRO A 141 12.34 2.19 -0.63
CA PRO A 141 11.95 2.05 -2.02
C PRO A 141 11.51 0.62 -2.34
N PHE A 142 10.68 0.51 -3.36
CA PHE A 142 10.44 -0.74 -4.07
C PHE A 142 10.20 -0.49 -5.55
N GLU A 143 10.42 -1.54 -6.35
CA GLU A 143 10.21 -1.49 -7.79
C GLU A 143 8.83 -2.00 -8.17
N LYS A 144 8.29 -1.41 -9.24
CA LYS A 144 7.14 -1.92 -9.97
C LYS A 144 7.49 -1.98 -11.46
N VAL A 145 7.38 -3.18 -12.04
CA VAL A 145 7.47 -3.35 -13.49
C VAL A 145 6.20 -2.80 -14.14
N LEU A 146 6.33 -1.87 -15.08
CA LEU A 146 5.20 -1.30 -15.81
C LEU A 146 4.58 -2.33 -16.74
N THR A 147 3.25 -2.45 -16.64
CA THR A 147 2.44 -3.32 -17.48
C THR A 147 1.69 -2.52 -18.54
N VAL A 148 1.12 -3.22 -19.52
CA VAL A 148 0.26 -2.60 -20.55
C VAL A 148 -0.91 -1.84 -19.90
N SER A 149 -1.49 -2.34 -18.80
CA SER A 149 -2.58 -1.64 -18.11
C SER A 149 -2.15 -0.34 -17.44
N ASP A 150 -0.90 -0.25 -16.98
CA ASP A 150 -0.38 0.96 -16.34
C ASP A 150 -0.16 2.08 -17.36
N LEU A 151 0.08 1.74 -18.63
CA LEU A 151 0.38 2.70 -19.70
C LEU A 151 -0.83 3.04 -20.58
N LYS A 152 -1.97 2.38 -20.39
CA LYS A 152 -3.20 2.65 -21.13
C LYS A 152 -3.81 3.98 -20.68
N PRO A 153 -3.91 5.00 -21.55
CA PRO A 153 -4.37 6.34 -21.15
C PRO A 153 -5.75 6.34 -20.48
N HIS A 154 -6.67 5.50 -20.95
CA HIS A 154 -8.05 5.41 -20.44
C HIS A 154 -8.19 4.71 -19.08
N LEU A 155 -7.16 4.00 -18.60
CA LEU A 155 -7.24 3.33 -17.30
C LEU A 155 -6.83 4.26 -16.14
N HIS A 156 -6.12 5.35 -16.44
CA HIS A 156 -5.77 6.43 -15.50
C HIS A 156 -5.22 5.94 -14.15
N LYS A 157 -4.49 4.81 -14.13
CA LYS A 157 -4.00 4.19 -12.90
C LYS A 157 -2.64 3.53 -13.07
N LEU A 158 -1.84 3.61 -12.01
CA LEU A 158 -0.68 2.76 -11.78
C LEU A 158 -1.05 1.73 -10.72
N ALA A 159 -1.10 0.45 -11.07
CA ALA A 159 -1.35 -0.61 -10.11
C ALA A 159 -0.07 -0.91 -9.31
N LEU A 160 -0.17 -1.01 -7.99
CA LEU A 160 0.93 -1.31 -7.10
C LEU A 160 0.85 -2.76 -6.60
N THR A 161 2.01 -3.38 -6.42
CA THR A 161 2.13 -4.74 -5.88
C THR A 161 1.62 -4.77 -4.45
N ARG A 162 0.61 -5.60 -4.18
CA ARG A 162 -0.10 -5.65 -2.89
C ARG A 162 0.86 -5.91 -1.73
N GLU A 163 1.77 -6.86 -1.90
CA GLU A 163 2.72 -7.28 -0.89
C GLU A 163 3.60 -6.10 -0.46
N LYS A 164 4.14 -5.36 -1.45
CA LYS A 164 4.98 -4.19 -1.20
C LYS A 164 4.21 -3.02 -0.60
N VAL A 165 2.95 -2.84 -0.96
CA VAL A 165 2.09 -1.83 -0.34
C VAL A 165 1.86 -2.15 1.14
N HIS A 166 1.53 -3.39 1.47
CA HIS A 166 1.31 -3.82 2.85
C HIS A 166 2.57 -3.73 3.71
N GLU A 167 3.72 -4.10 3.14
CA GLU A 167 5.01 -4.13 3.82
C GLU A 167 5.57 -2.71 4.03
N LYS A 168 5.53 -1.86 3.01
CA LYS A 168 6.30 -0.61 2.99
C LYS A 168 5.47 0.67 3.05
N LEU A 169 4.22 0.64 2.59
CA LEU A 169 3.39 1.84 2.48
C LEU A 169 2.36 1.96 3.59
N LEU A 170 1.55 0.92 3.83
CA LEU A 170 0.50 0.98 4.84
C LEU A 170 1.00 1.29 6.26
N PRO A 171 2.17 0.80 6.72
CA PRO A 171 2.68 1.12 8.05
C PRO A 171 3.02 2.60 8.26
N MET A 172 3.12 3.38 7.19
CA MET A 172 3.39 4.81 7.26
C MET A 172 2.12 5.66 7.31
N LEU A 173 0.94 5.06 7.10
CA LEU A 173 -0.34 5.76 7.22
C LEU A 173 -0.71 5.89 8.69
N GLU A 174 -1.11 7.09 9.08
CA GLU A 174 -1.64 7.44 10.39
C GLU A 174 -3.17 7.52 10.33
N THR A 175 -3.82 7.41 11.50
CA THR A 175 -5.29 7.42 11.61
C THR A 175 -5.93 8.66 10.97
N GLY A 176 -5.22 9.79 10.92
CA GLY A 176 -5.69 11.05 10.35
C GLY A 176 -5.56 11.19 8.83
N ASP A 177 -4.85 10.30 8.13
CA ASP A 177 -4.63 10.44 6.68
C ASP A 177 -5.84 10.04 5.82
N GLY A 178 -6.87 9.46 6.45
CA GLY A 178 -8.08 8.99 5.79
C GLY A 178 -8.04 7.51 5.41
N ASN A 179 -9.08 7.07 4.69
CA ASN A 179 -9.33 5.67 4.40
C ASN A 179 -8.83 5.29 3.00
N VAL A 180 -7.88 4.36 2.90
CA VAL A 180 -7.35 3.88 1.61
C VAL A 180 -8.45 3.29 0.70
N VAL A 181 -9.56 2.77 1.25
CA VAL A 181 -10.69 2.26 0.45
C VAL A 181 -11.45 3.40 -0.24
N GLU A 182 -11.63 4.53 0.43
CA GLU A 182 -12.23 5.75 -0.15
C GLU A 182 -11.22 6.46 -1.06
N GLY A 183 -9.94 6.32 -0.70
CA GLY A 183 -8.76 6.85 -1.34
C GLY A 183 -8.24 8.08 -0.61
N ILE A 184 -6.92 8.17 -0.51
CA ILE A 184 -6.20 9.26 0.16
C ILE A 184 -5.66 10.19 -0.93
N GLU A 185 -5.92 11.49 -0.80
CA GLU A 185 -5.34 12.50 -1.68
C GLU A 185 -3.84 12.66 -1.38
N VAL A 186 -3.01 12.56 -2.42
CA VAL A 186 -1.56 12.59 -2.30
C VAL A 186 -0.93 13.42 -3.42
N VAL A 187 0.25 13.96 -3.16
CA VAL A 187 1.07 14.57 -4.23
C VAL A 187 2.12 13.56 -4.66
N THR A 188 2.21 13.30 -5.96
CA THR A 188 3.22 12.42 -6.54
C THR A 188 4.23 13.25 -7.33
N TYR A 189 5.50 13.09 -7.00
CA TYR A 189 6.62 13.71 -7.68
C TYR A 189 7.19 12.76 -8.73
N ASP A 190 7.43 13.25 -9.96
CA ASP A 190 8.21 12.49 -10.94
C ASP A 190 9.74 12.62 -10.71
N TRP A 191 10.53 11.94 -11.55
CA TRP A 191 12.00 11.97 -11.48
C TRP A 191 12.62 13.33 -11.79
N LEU A 192 11.84 14.28 -12.32
CA LEU A 192 12.26 15.67 -12.54
C LEU A 192 11.76 16.61 -11.42
N GLY A 193 11.02 16.08 -10.44
CA GLY A 193 10.47 16.83 -9.31
C GLY A 193 9.18 17.58 -9.63
N ASN A 194 8.51 17.27 -10.75
CA ASN A 194 7.21 17.85 -11.05
C ASN A 194 6.12 17.20 -10.20
N GLU A 195 5.17 18.02 -9.75
CA GLU A 195 4.06 17.60 -8.91
C GLU A 195 2.85 17.16 -9.71
N PHE A 196 2.27 16.03 -9.30
CA PHE A 196 1.03 15.52 -9.84
C PHE A 196 0.10 15.15 -8.68
N PRO A 197 -1.00 15.90 -8.47
CA PRO A 197 -2.04 15.51 -7.54
C PRO A 197 -2.64 14.16 -7.97
N MET A 198 -2.62 13.19 -7.08
CA MET A 198 -3.10 11.83 -7.31
C MET A 198 -3.92 11.34 -6.12
N LYS A 199 -4.60 10.21 -6.30
CA LYS A 199 -5.29 9.50 -5.23
C LYS A 199 -4.69 8.13 -5.02
N PHE A 200 -4.28 7.81 -3.79
CA PHE A 200 -3.84 6.48 -3.40
C PHE A 200 -5.03 5.68 -2.86
N LYS A 201 -5.45 4.63 -3.58
CA LYS A 201 -6.72 3.93 -3.31
C LYS A 201 -6.58 2.41 -3.40
N ALA A 202 -7.34 1.71 -2.57
CA ALA A 202 -7.54 0.27 -2.63
C ALA A 202 -8.80 -0.06 -3.45
N TRP A 203 -8.68 -1.00 -4.40
CA TRP A 203 -9.76 -1.52 -5.24
C TRP A 203 -10.06 -2.99 -4.90
N ASN A 204 -11.26 -3.43 -5.28
CA ASN A 204 -11.72 -4.82 -5.17
C ASN A 204 -11.52 -5.43 -3.78
N GLY A 205 -11.94 -4.71 -2.73
CA GLY A 205 -11.78 -5.18 -1.35
C GLY A 205 -10.32 -5.28 -0.90
N LYS A 206 -9.48 -4.30 -1.27
CA LYS A 206 -8.04 -4.24 -0.93
C LYS A 206 -7.17 -5.31 -1.60
N LYS A 207 -7.63 -5.87 -2.73
CA LYS A 207 -6.82 -6.79 -3.54
C LYS A 207 -5.80 -6.06 -4.41
N ILE A 208 -6.14 -4.85 -4.87
CA ILE A 208 -5.28 -4.04 -5.74
C ILE A 208 -5.17 -2.66 -5.14
N TYR A 209 -3.96 -2.11 -5.08
CA TYR A 209 -3.72 -0.73 -4.69
C TYR A 209 -3.31 0.06 -5.92
N VAL A 210 -3.79 1.29 -6.04
CA VAL A 210 -3.54 2.12 -7.23
C VAL A 210 -3.19 3.54 -6.85
N LEU A 211 -2.31 4.17 -7.64
CA LEU A 211 -2.23 5.62 -7.78
C LEU A 211 -3.07 6.02 -8.99
N THR A 212 -4.06 6.89 -8.79
CA THR A 212 -5.03 7.29 -9.83
C THR A 212 -5.25 8.81 -9.87
N ALA A 213 -6.22 9.27 -10.66
CA ALA A 213 -6.54 10.67 -10.98
C ALA A 213 -5.44 11.39 -11.79
N GLY A 214 -4.28 11.66 -11.19
CA GLY A 214 -3.18 12.39 -11.83
C GLY A 214 -2.25 11.54 -12.69
N TRP A 215 -2.34 10.20 -12.62
CA TRP A 215 -1.43 9.30 -13.33
C TRP A 215 -1.39 9.54 -14.85
N ASN A 216 -2.54 9.76 -15.49
CA ASN A 216 -2.58 10.04 -16.92
C ASN A 216 -1.91 11.37 -17.29
N LYS A 217 -1.96 12.39 -16.42
CA LYS A 217 -1.24 13.65 -16.65
C LYS A 217 0.27 13.41 -16.65
N LEU A 218 0.75 12.57 -15.74
CA LEU A 218 2.14 12.13 -15.69
C LEU A 218 2.53 11.36 -16.96
N LEU A 219 1.70 10.40 -17.39
CA LEU A 219 1.95 9.65 -18.62
C LEU A 219 1.98 10.54 -19.86
N VAL A 220 1.05 11.49 -20.00
CA VAL A 220 1.01 12.41 -21.15
C VAL A 220 2.25 13.28 -21.17
N LYS A 221 2.68 13.81 -20.02
CA LYS A 221 3.91 14.60 -19.89
C LYS A 221 5.15 13.80 -20.28
N HIS A 222 5.16 12.50 -20.00
CA HIS A 222 6.30 11.59 -20.23
C HIS A 222 6.06 10.51 -21.29
N ARG A 223 5.18 10.79 -22.28
CA ARG A 223 4.63 9.78 -23.20
C ARG A 223 5.69 8.98 -23.97
N ASN A 224 6.81 9.60 -24.26
CA ASN A 224 7.91 8.98 -25.02
C ASN A 224 9.00 8.38 -24.12
N THR A 225 8.81 8.45 -22.80
CA THR A 225 9.81 8.06 -21.82
C THR A 225 9.45 6.75 -21.14
N MET A 226 8.17 6.42 -20.93
CA MET A 226 7.79 5.15 -20.28
C MET A 226 7.37 4.08 -21.30
N THR A 227 7.89 2.87 -21.14
CA THR A 227 7.54 1.70 -21.95
C THR A 227 7.16 0.49 -21.09
N VAL A 228 6.51 -0.50 -21.70
CA VAL A 228 6.19 -1.76 -21.00
C VAL A 228 7.51 -2.43 -20.60
N GLN A 229 7.57 -3.02 -19.42
CA GLN A 229 8.77 -3.62 -18.80
C GLN A 229 9.81 -2.65 -18.21
N ASP A 230 9.64 -1.34 -18.40
CA ASP A 230 10.38 -0.36 -17.59
C ASP A 230 10.01 -0.54 -16.11
N ARG A 231 10.95 -0.23 -15.22
CA ARG A 231 10.73 -0.33 -13.78
C ARG A 231 10.58 1.06 -13.20
N VAL A 232 9.50 1.27 -12.46
CA VAL A 232 9.31 2.48 -11.65
C VAL A 232 9.73 2.17 -10.22
N VAL A 233 10.60 2.99 -9.66
CA VAL A 233 10.98 2.94 -8.25
C VAL A 233 10.11 3.92 -7.48
N ILE A 234 9.54 3.46 -6.39
CA ILE A 234 8.48 4.17 -5.66
C ILE A 234 8.94 4.38 -4.22
N TRP A 235 8.86 5.62 -3.76
CA TRP A 235 8.95 6.00 -2.36
C TRP A 235 7.62 6.62 -1.92
N MET A 236 7.30 6.45 -0.65
CA MET A 236 6.27 7.25 0.02
C MET A 236 6.90 7.95 1.21
N PHE A 237 6.57 9.21 1.44
CA PHE A 237 7.18 10.00 2.51
C PHE A 237 6.20 11.02 3.03
N ARG A 238 6.46 11.56 4.23
CA ARG A 238 5.75 12.74 4.73
C ARG A 238 6.53 13.99 4.37
N GLU A 239 5.85 14.99 3.84
CA GLU A 239 6.46 16.30 3.59
C GLU A 239 6.88 16.96 4.93
N LYS A 240 7.99 17.71 4.94
CA LYS A 240 8.52 18.41 6.11
C LYS A 240 7.58 19.46 6.72
N SER A 241 6.53 19.85 6.00
CA SER A 241 5.50 20.80 6.46
C SER A 241 4.89 20.38 7.81
N SER A 242 4.43 21.37 8.59
CA SER A 242 3.84 21.16 9.92
C SER A 242 2.61 20.24 9.94
N LYS A 243 1.94 20.07 8.79
CA LYS A 243 0.79 19.17 8.62
C LYS A 243 1.16 17.79 8.06
N GLY A 244 2.44 17.53 7.74
CA GLY A 244 2.96 16.20 7.42
C GLY A 244 2.19 15.41 6.36
N LYS A 245 1.89 16.02 5.20
CA LYS A 245 1.12 15.37 4.13
C LYS A 245 1.87 14.18 3.53
N ILE A 246 1.14 13.12 3.17
CA ILE A 246 1.70 11.99 2.45
C ILE A 246 1.94 12.36 1.00
N CYS A 247 3.16 12.08 0.55
CA CYS A 247 3.62 12.26 -0.80
C CYS A 247 4.24 10.96 -1.34
N PHE A 248 4.26 10.84 -2.66
CA PHE A 248 4.96 9.79 -3.38
C PHE A 248 6.08 10.40 -4.22
N ALA A 249 7.18 9.69 -4.38
CA ALA A 249 8.17 10.00 -5.40
C ALA A 249 8.32 8.81 -6.33
N LEU A 250 8.47 9.10 -7.61
CA LEU A 250 8.66 8.11 -8.66
C LEU A 250 9.97 8.39 -9.38
N ASP A 251 10.73 7.33 -9.61
CA ASP A 251 11.91 7.37 -10.46
C ASP A 251 11.86 6.20 -11.46
N LEU A 252 12.61 6.31 -12.56
CA LEU A 252 12.52 5.37 -13.66
C LEU A 252 13.85 4.65 -13.87
N LEU A 253 13.78 3.33 -13.88
CA LEU A 253 14.83 2.41 -14.28
C LEU A 253 14.51 1.86 -15.67
N LYS A 254 15.38 2.15 -16.63
CA LYS A 254 15.27 1.70 -18.01
C LYS A 254 16.22 0.57 -18.30
N LYS A 255 15.75 -0.40 -19.08
CA LYS A 255 16.62 -1.45 -19.60
C LYS A 255 17.45 -0.91 -20.76
N ASN A 256 18.77 -1.03 -20.69
CA ASN A 256 19.68 -0.66 -21.76
C ASN A 256 19.81 -1.79 -22.80
N ARG A 257 20.59 -1.57 -23.87
CA ARG A 257 20.83 -2.58 -24.92
C ARG A 257 21.57 -3.82 -24.42
N ALA A 258 22.40 -3.68 -23.38
CA ALA A 258 23.09 -4.79 -22.75
C ALA A 258 22.16 -5.65 -21.87
N GLY A 259 20.94 -5.18 -21.62
CA GLY A 259 19.94 -5.85 -20.78
C GLY A 259 19.96 -5.43 -19.31
N ASP A 260 20.85 -4.53 -18.93
CA ASP A 260 20.95 -4.00 -17.58
C ASP A 260 19.97 -2.85 -17.34
N TYR A 261 19.52 -2.71 -16.10
CA TYR A 261 18.72 -1.55 -15.71
C TYR A 261 19.62 -0.40 -15.30
N GLN A 262 19.36 0.77 -15.89
CA GLN A 262 20.01 2.02 -15.55
C GLN A 262 18.97 3.07 -15.24
N TRP A 263 19.32 3.93 -14.30
CA TRP A 263 18.51 5.08 -13.97
C TRP A 263 18.32 5.99 -15.18
N LEU A 264 17.10 6.49 -15.34
CA LEU A 264 16.83 7.55 -16.29
C LEU A 264 17.62 8.79 -15.87
N ASN A 265 18.32 9.38 -16.84
CA ASN A 265 19.13 10.58 -16.63
C ASN A 265 18.21 11.79 -16.42
N GLN A 266 18.33 12.42 -15.26
CA GLN A 266 17.54 13.60 -14.87
C GLN A 266 17.92 14.86 -15.67
N ASN A 267 19.10 14.87 -16.30
CA ASN A 267 19.59 16.00 -17.10
C ASN A 267 19.07 16.01 -18.54
N VAL A 268 18.29 15.00 -18.95
CA VAL A 268 17.60 15.02 -20.26
C VAL A 268 16.35 15.88 -20.13
N VAL A 269 16.57 17.19 -19.96
CA VAL A 269 15.55 18.22 -20.18
C VAL A 269 15.06 18.01 -21.61
N HIS A 270 13.77 17.67 -21.76
CA HIS A 270 13.14 17.58 -23.06
C HIS A 270 13.45 18.85 -23.86
N LYS A 271 14.34 18.78 -24.85
CA LYS A 271 14.41 19.80 -25.90
C LYS A 271 12.99 19.88 -26.47
N PRO A 272 12.33 21.05 -26.43
CA PRO A 272 11.01 21.18 -27.04
C PRO A 272 11.12 20.75 -28.51
N PRO A 273 10.09 20.07 -29.05
CA PRO A 273 10.10 19.68 -30.45
C PRO A 273 10.34 20.93 -31.29
N LYS A 274 11.37 20.90 -32.15
CA LYS A 274 11.64 21.97 -33.11
C LYS A 274 10.42 22.07 -34.02
N ILE A 275 9.55 23.04 -33.77
CA ILE A 275 8.45 23.38 -34.67
C ILE A 275 9.10 23.92 -35.93
N ARG A 276 9.16 23.11 -36.99
CA ARG A 276 9.49 23.58 -38.34
C ARG A 276 8.31 24.41 -38.82
N ILE A 277 8.40 25.73 -38.64
CA ILE A 277 7.53 26.66 -39.35
C ILE A 277 7.91 26.55 -40.83
N LYS A 278 7.06 25.93 -41.63
CA LYS A 278 7.16 26.04 -43.08
C LYS A 278 6.75 27.47 -43.43
N LYS A 279 7.70 28.27 -43.92
CA LYS A 279 7.37 29.54 -44.57
C LYS A 279 6.65 29.20 -45.87
N SER A 280 5.40 29.63 -45.97
CA SER A 280 4.62 29.74 -47.21
C SER A 280 5.13 30.90 -48.04
#